data_AF-A0A923Z0C7-F1
#
_entry.id   AF-A0A923Z0C7-F1
#
_cell.length_a   1.000
_cell.length_b   1.000
_cell.length_c   1.000
_cell.angle_alpha   90.00
_cell.angle_beta   90.00
_cell.angle_gamma   90.00
#
_symmetry.space_group_name_H-M   'P 1'
#
loop_
_entity.id
_entity.type
_entity.pdbx_description
1 polymer ?
#
loop_
_entity_poly.entity_id
_entity_poly.type
_entity_poly.pdbx_seq_one_letter_code
_entity_poly.pdbx_strand_id
1 'polypeptide(L)'
;MNLAYPRRVIAAIIAIGLAVPAAAAPWASVGDSQLRSDLTLLNDAGIAQVMVSQWPVPWSGVLAALSDSPTLDAQPRYIREAIRRVRARATRETAEGGRAETLLDATNRPALVRGFDAEGYGKATIQETAEITAGRSDLHVQLGAIVGQK
;
A
#
# COMPACT_ATOMS: atom_id res chain seq x y z
N MET A 1 -3.31 14.15 -47.75
CA MET A 1 -3.20 14.02 -46.29
C MET A 1 -2.62 12.65 -45.99
N ASN A 2 -1.30 12.56 -45.79
CA ASN A 2 -0.57 11.29 -45.76
C ASN A 2 -0.73 10.58 -44.39
N LEU A 3 -1.31 9.38 -44.41
CA LEU A 3 -1.38 8.45 -43.28
C LEU A 3 0.01 7.84 -43.01
N ALA A 4 0.91 8.59 -42.36
CA ALA A 4 2.25 8.13 -42.00
C ALA A 4 2.36 7.54 -40.57
N TYR A 5 1.26 7.51 -39.81
CA TYR A 5 1.27 7.23 -38.37
C TYR A 5 1.08 5.76 -37.90
N PRO A 6 0.58 4.77 -38.69
CA PRO A 6 0.22 3.47 -38.10
C PRO A 6 1.44 2.64 -37.68
N ARG A 7 2.56 2.75 -38.42
CA ARG A 7 3.79 1.98 -38.13
C ARG A 7 4.45 2.39 -36.81
N ARG A 8 4.34 3.66 -36.42
CA ARG A 8 4.91 4.17 -35.16
C ARG A 8 4.06 3.78 -33.95
N VAL A 9 2.73 3.78 -34.09
CA VAL A 9 1.80 3.31 -33.04
C VAL A 9 1.96 1.81 -32.80
N ILE A 10 2.04 1.01 -33.87
CA ILE A 10 2.25 -0.43 -33.76
C ILE A 10 3.62 -0.73 -33.12
N ALA A 11 4.68 -0.02 -33.52
CA ALA A 11 6.01 -0.19 -32.91
C ALA A 11 6.02 0.21 -31.43
N ALA A 12 5.30 1.26 -31.03
CA ALA A 12 5.18 1.66 -29.63
C ALA A 12 4.42 0.62 -28.77
N ILE A 13 3.34 0.04 -29.31
CA ILE A 13 2.58 -1.03 -28.63
C ILE A 13 3.44 -2.29 -28.46
N ILE A 14 4.22 -2.66 -29.49
CA ILE A 14 5.14 -3.82 -29.41
C ILE A 14 6.28 -3.55 -28.41
N ALA A 15 6.81 -2.32 -28.37
CA ALA A 15 7.85 -1.94 -27.41
C ALA A 15 7.37 -1.99 -25.95
N ILE A 16 6.11 -1.63 -25.67
CA ILE A 16 5.50 -1.77 -24.34
C ILE A 16 5.32 -3.26 -23.98
N GLY A 17 4.98 -4.12 -24.94
CA GLY A 17 4.85 -5.57 -24.73
C GLY A 17 6.17 -6.31 -24.51
N LEU A 18 7.30 -5.75 -24.95
CA LEU A 18 8.65 -6.31 -24.77
C LEU A 18 9.36 -5.78 -23.52
N ALA A 19 8.74 -4.86 -22.77
CA ALA A 19 9.30 -4.39 -21.51
C ALA A 19 9.37 -5.57 -20.54
N VAL A 20 10.57 -5.90 -20.08
CA VAL A 20 10.78 -6.89 -19.03
C VAL A 20 10.03 -6.39 -17.78
N PRO A 21 9.09 -7.17 -17.22
CA PRO A 21 8.42 -6.77 -16.00
C PRO A 21 9.47 -6.64 -14.89
N ALA A 22 9.67 -5.41 -14.42
CA ALA A 22 10.45 -5.14 -13.23
C ALA A 22 9.74 -5.83 -12.05
N ALA A 23 10.49 -6.48 -11.16
CA ALA A 23 9.93 -7.11 -9.97
C ALA A 23 9.39 -6.02 -9.03
N ALA A 24 8.11 -5.69 -9.18
CA ALA A 24 7.38 -4.84 -8.28
C ALA A 24 6.88 -5.71 -7.12
N ALA A 25 7.32 -5.39 -5.91
CA ALA A 25 6.69 -5.95 -4.71
C ALA A 25 5.36 -5.21 -4.46
N PRO A 26 4.34 -5.90 -3.94
CA PRO A 26 3.09 -5.26 -3.53
C PRO A 26 3.33 -4.10 -2.56
N TRP A 27 2.39 -3.17 -2.54
CA TRP A 27 2.53 -1.93 -1.78
C TRP A 27 1.69 -1.98 -0.50
N ALA A 28 2.26 -1.54 0.60
CA ALA A 28 1.47 -1.25 1.80
C ALA A 28 0.57 -0.03 1.52
N SER A 29 -0.75 -0.22 1.62
CA SER A 29 -1.74 0.81 1.34
C SER A 29 -1.71 1.96 2.36
N VAL A 30 -2.11 3.15 1.92
CA VAL A 30 -1.99 4.40 2.71
C VAL A 30 -3.02 4.50 3.83
N GLY A 31 -4.11 3.71 3.76
CA GLY A 31 -5.27 3.80 4.66
C GLY A 31 -5.12 3.12 6.03
N ASP A 32 -4.04 2.36 6.26
CA ASP A 32 -3.86 1.65 7.53
C ASP A 32 -3.01 2.47 8.54
N SER A 33 -3.71 3.19 9.43
CA SER A 33 -3.09 3.94 10.53
C SER A 33 -2.34 3.05 11.53
N GLN A 34 -2.78 1.80 11.72
CA GLN A 34 -2.14 0.84 12.61
C GLN A 34 -0.81 0.37 12.03
N LEU A 35 -0.78 0.02 10.74
CA LEU A 35 0.45 -0.35 10.05
C LEU A 35 1.47 0.79 10.07
N ARG A 36 1.02 2.03 9.82
CA ARG A 36 1.91 3.20 9.92
C ARG A 36 2.48 3.38 11.31
N SER A 37 1.64 3.25 12.34
CA SER A 37 2.07 3.36 13.74
C SER A 37 3.08 2.28 14.10
N ASP A 38 2.82 1.04 13.69
CA ASP A 38 3.72 -0.09 13.91
C ASP A 38 5.06 0.11 13.20
N LEU A 39 5.06 0.55 11.93
CA LEU A 39 6.31 0.83 11.21
C LEU A 39 7.10 1.99 11.82
N THR A 40 6.42 3.05 12.26
CA THR A 40 7.05 4.20 12.92
C THR A 40 7.73 3.76 14.21
N LEU A 41 7.01 2.98 15.03
CA LEU A 41 7.53 2.39 16.26
C LEU A 41 8.78 1.52 16.01
N LEU A 42 8.78 0.71 14.95
CA LEU A 42 9.91 -0.14 14.59
C LEU A 42 11.09 0.64 14.03
N ASN A 43 10.83 1.74 13.32
CA ASN A 43 11.87 2.66 12.85
C ASN A 43 12.52 3.41 14.02
N ASP A 44 11.72 3.92 14.96
CA ASP A 44 12.21 4.64 16.14
C ASP A 44 13.00 3.71 17.09
N ALA A 45 12.63 2.43 17.14
CA ALA A 45 13.39 1.40 17.87
C ALA A 45 14.68 0.96 17.16
N GLY A 46 14.96 1.48 15.95
CA GLY A 46 16.13 1.12 15.15
C GLY A 46 16.09 -0.29 14.55
N ILE A 47 14.92 -0.94 14.56
CA ILE A 47 14.73 -2.34 14.14
C ILE A 47 14.49 -2.43 12.64
N ALA A 48 13.73 -1.49 12.08
CA ALA A 48 13.43 -1.45 10.66
C ALA A 48 13.75 -0.05 10.14
N GLN A 49 14.89 0.10 9.45
CA GLN A 49 15.25 1.36 8.78
C GLN A 49 14.43 1.52 7.49
N VAL A 50 13.12 1.67 7.66
CA VAL A 50 12.17 1.88 6.58
C VAL A 50 11.84 3.37 6.54
N MET A 51 11.77 3.95 5.34
CA MET A 51 11.36 5.35 5.17
C MET A 51 9.86 5.51 5.48
N VAL A 52 9.50 5.55 6.78
CA VAL A 52 8.11 5.69 7.25
C VAL A 52 7.48 7.06 6.93
N SER A 53 8.28 8.00 6.40
CA SER A 53 7.83 9.30 5.92
C SER A 53 7.26 9.27 4.49
N GLN A 54 7.59 8.25 3.70
CA GLN A 54 7.23 8.17 2.28
C GLN A 54 6.23 7.04 2.07
N TRP A 55 4.98 7.41 1.77
CA TRP A 55 3.92 6.46 1.44
C TRP A 55 3.53 6.63 -0.02
N PRO A 56 3.18 5.54 -0.73
CA PRO A 56 3.12 4.15 -0.27
C PRO A 56 4.50 3.50 -0.07
N VAL A 57 4.57 2.47 0.78
CA VAL A 57 5.82 1.76 1.11
C VAL A 57 5.83 0.38 0.45
N PRO A 58 6.89 -0.02 -0.27
CA PRO A 58 6.96 -1.36 -0.86
C PRO A 58 7.21 -2.43 0.21
N TRP A 59 6.44 -3.53 0.19
CA TRP A 59 6.56 -4.61 1.17
C TRP A 59 7.95 -5.28 1.18
N SER A 60 8.63 -5.31 0.02
CA SER A 60 10.00 -5.86 -0.07
C SER A 60 10.99 -5.10 0.81
N GLY A 61 10.90 -3.78 0.88
CA GLY A 61 11.75 -2.95 1.73
C GLY A 61 11.46 -3.19 3.21
N VAL A 62 10.18 -3.32 3.58
CA VAL A 62 9.76 -3.63 4.96
C VAL A 62 10.27 -5.01 5.38
N LEU A 63 10.08 -6.03 4.55
CA LEU A 63 10.49 -7.40 4.84
C LEU A 63 12.01 -7.55 4.91
N ALA A 64 12.76 -6.85 4.04
CA ALA A 64 14.22 -6.82 4.08
C ALA A 64 14.70 -6.22 5.41
N ALA A 65 14.15 -5.07 5.80
CA ALA A 65 14.50 -4.41 7.06
C ALA A 65 14.18 -5.28 8.30
N LEU A 66 13.10 -6.06 8.26
CA LEU A 66 12.72 -6.97 9.35
C LEU A 66 13.51 -8.29 9.39
N SER A 67 14.22 -8.64 8.31
CA SER A 67 15.03 -9.86 8.21
C SER A 67 16.46 -9.65 8.71
N ASP A 68 17.01 -8.45 8.49
CA ASP A 68 18.38 -8.09 8.90
C ASP A 68 18.53 -7.78 10.40
N SER A 69 17.44 -7.79 11.18
CA SER A 69 17.46 -7.40 12.60
C SER A 69 17.81 -8.59 13.53
N PRO A 70 19.02 -8.65 14.12
CA PRO A 70 19.56 -9.85 14.78
C PRO A 70 19.11 -10.05 16.24
N THR A 71 18.01 -9.47 16.72
CA THR A 71 17.65 -9.60 18.15
C THR A 71 16.16 -9.48 18.46
N LEU A 72 15.30 -10.17 17.71
CA LEU A 72 13.84 -10.14 17.94
C LEU A 72 13.43 -10.58 19.36
N ASP A 73 14.12 -11.55 19.94
CA ASP A 73 13.76 -12.13 21.24
C ASP A 73 14.09 -11.22 22.44
N ALA A 74 15.13 -10.39 22.31
CA ALA A 74 15.53 -9.44 23.35
C ALA A 74 14.67 -8.17 23.39
N GLN A 75 13.79 -7.97 22.41
CA GLN A 75 12.97 -6.76 22.34
C GLN A 75 11.83 -6.77 23.36
N PRO A 76 11.41 -5.58 23.84
CA PRO A 76 10.22 -5.43 24.67
C PRO A 76 8.98 -6.04 24.02
N ARG A 77 8.03 -6.51 24.84
CA ARG A 77 6.82 -7.19 24.35
C ARG A 77 6.07 -6.39 23.28
N TYR A 78 5.89 -5.08 23.48
CA TYR A 78 5.13 -4.24 22.55
C TYR A 78 5.77 -4.14 21.15
N ILE A 79 7.10 -4.16 21.06
CA ILE A 79 7.85 -4.21 19.80
C ILE A 79 7.63 -5.55 19.10
N ARG A 80 7.76 -6.67 19.83
CA ARG A 80 7.56 -8.01 19.26
C ARG A 80 6.15 -8.18 18.69
N GLU A 81 5.15 -7.62 19.37
CA GLU A 81 3.78 -7.61 18.89
C GLU A 81 3.60 -6.80 17.60
N ALA A 82 4.24 -5.63 17.49
CA ALA A 82 4.24 -4.84 16.26
C ALA A 82 4.89 -5.61 15.11
N ILE A 83 6.06 -6.23 15.34
CA ILE A 83 6.73 -7.07 14.32
C ILE A 83 5.83 -8.21 13.86
N ARG A 84 5.15 -8.89 14.81
CA ARG A 84 4.22 -9.97 14.50
C ARG A 84 3.06 -9.48 13.63
N ARG A 85 2.46 -8.33 13.95
CA ARG A 85 1.38 -7.74 13.16
C ARG A 85 1.84 -7.38 11.75
N VAL A 86 2.99 -6.70 11.63
CA VAL A 86 3.56 -6.30 10.34
C VAL A 86 3.90 -7.53 9.49
N ARG A 87 4.55 -8.56 10.05
CA ARG A 87 4.83 -9.81 9.33
C ARG A 87 3.56 -10.52 8.88
N ALA A 88 2.59 -10.67 9.77
CA ALA A 88 1.32 -11.32 9.44
C ALA A 88 0.57 -10.56 8.33
N ARG A 89 0.69 -9.23 8.30
CA ARG A 89 0.11 -8.39 7.25
C ARG A 89 0.86 -8.54 5.93
N ALA A 90 2.19 -8.41 5.97
CA ALA A 90 3.05 -8.61 4.81
C ALA A 90 2.77 -9.97 4.14
N THR A 91 2.73 -11.08 4.91
CA THR A 91 2.43 -12.40 4.34
C THR A 91 1.06 -12.47 3.67
N ARG A 92 0.05 -11.74 4.17
CA ARG A 92 -1.28 -11.71 3.56
C ARG A 92 -1.34 -10.84 2.31
N GLU A 93 -0.62 -9.72 2.30
CA GLU A 93 -0.65 -8.73 1.20
C GLU A 93 0.36 -9.02 0.10
N THR A 94 1.43 -9.78 0.39
CA THR A 94 2.38 -10.25 -0.62
C THR A 94 2.01 -11.61 -1.22
N ALA A 95 0.87 -12.19 -0.81
CA ALA A 95 0.39 -13.43 -1.40
C ALA A 95 -0.05 -13.17 -2.86
N GLU A 96 0.35 -14.03 -3.78
CA GLU A 96 -0.08 -13.92 -5.18
C GLU A 96 -1.61 -14.00 -5.29
N GLY A 97 -2.21 -13.11 -6.10
CA GLY A 97 -3.65 -13.07 -6.31
C GLY A 97 -4.22 -11.68 -6.45
N GLY A 98 -5.55 -11.62 -6.53
CA GLY A 98 -6.31 -10.38 -6.52
C GLY A 98 -6.93 -10.15 -5.14
N ARG A 99 -6.84 -8.91 -4.66
CA ARG A 99 -7.46 -8.46 -3.42
C ARG A 99 -8.37 -7.27 -3.71
N ALA A 100 -9.52 -7.22 -3.04
CA ALA A 100 -10.41 -6.08 -3.09
C ALA A 100 -10.84 -5.70 -1.67
N GLU A 101 -10.77 -4.42 -1.35
CA GLU A 101 -11.16 -3.85 -0.07
C GLU A 101 -12.19 -2.74 -0.31
N THR A 102 -13.30 -2.78 0.43
CA THR A 102 -14.34 -1.78 0.36
C THR A 102 -14.47 -1.11 1.72
N LEU A 103 -14.27 0.20 1.76
CA LEU A 103 -14.46 1.03 2.94
C LEU A 103 -15.74 1.83 2.82
N LEU A 104 -16.57 1.75 3.87
CA LEU A 104 -17.82 2.49 4.00
C LEU A 104 -17.77 3.26 5.31
N ASP A 105 -17.87 4.59 5.22
CA ASP A 105 -17.96 5.47 6.38
C ASP A 105 -19.21 6.34 6.26
N ALA A 106 -19.96 6.46 7.36
CA ALA A 106 -21.15 7.29 7.43
C ALA A 106 -21.21 7.96 8.81
N THR A 107 -21.28 9.29 8.81
CA THR A 107 -21.28 10.07 10.04
C THR A 107 -22.22 11.28 9.95
N ASN A 108 -22.83 11.63 11.08
CA ASN A 108 -23.60 12.86 11.23
C ASN A 108 -22.76 14.02 11.80
N ARG A 109 -21.52 13.75 12.23
CA ARG A 109 -20.57 14.70 12.83
C ARG A 109 -19.17 14.43 12.27
N PRO A 110 -18.80 15.04 11.13
CA PRO A 110 -17.47 14.85 10.57
C PRO A 110 -16.40 15.31 11.58
N ALA A 111 -15.31 14.53 11.70
CA ALA A 111 -14.24 14.82 12.64
C ALA A 111 -13.54 16.15 12.27
N LEU A 112 -13.38 17.02 13.27
CA LEU A 112 -12.64 18.29 13.12
C LEU A 112 -11.12 18.08 13.03
N VAL A 113 -10.61 17.03 13.70
CA VAL A 113 -9.21 16.62 13.66
C VAL A 113 -9.14 15.27 12.98
N ARG A 114 -8.32 15.16 11.92
CA ARG A 114 -8.21 13.95 11.10
C ARG A 114 -6.88 13.24 11.32
N GLY A 115 -6.95 11.94 11.54
CA GLY A 115 -5.83 11.01 11.49
C GLY A 115 -5.56 10.50 10.08
N PHE A 116 -4.58 9.62 9.94
CA PHE A 116 -4.19 9.02 8.66
C PHE A 116 -5.21 8.00 8.13
N ASP A 117 -6.01 7.41 9.01
CA ASP A 117 -7.14 6.51 8.72
C ASP A 117 -8.46 7.23 8.45
N ALA A 118 -8.49 8.55 8.60
CA ALA A 118 -9.70 9.34 8.47
C ALA A 118 -10.00 9.60 6.99
N GLU A 119 -10.51 8.58 6.31
CA GLU A 119 -10.92 8.63 4.90
C GLU A 119 -12.33 9.24 4.71
N GLY A 120 -13.07 9.50 5.80
CA GLY A 120 -14.36 10.17 5.79
C GLY A 120 -14.25 11.66 5.47
N TYR A 121 -14.46 12.01 4.19
CA TYR A 121 -14.44 13.40 3.73
C TYR A 121 -15.82 14.09 3.78
N GLY A 122 -16.87 13.41 4.26
CA GLY A 122 -18.25 13.92 4.24
C GLY A 122 -19.17 13.19 5.20
N LYS A 123 -20.49 13.34 5.00
CA LYS A 123 -21.50 12.61 5.78
C LYS A 123 -21.54 11.14 5.43
N ALA A 124 -21.16 10.80 4.20
CA ALA A 124 -20.93 9.43 3.77
C ALA A 124 -19.77 9.38 2.78
N THR A 125 -18.92 8.36 2.91
CA THR A 125 -17.83 8.04 1.99
C THR A 125 -17.86 6.56 1.67
N ILE A 126 -17.69 6.24 0.38
CA ILE A 126 -17.53 4.89 -0.14
C ILE A 126 -16.22 4.86 -0.90
N GLN A 127 -15.36 3.89 -0.61
CA GLN A 127 -14.11 3.70 -1.31
C GLN A 127 -13.91 2.22 -1.62
N GLU A 128 -13.57 1.92 -2.86
CA GLU A 128 -13.22 0.58 -3.32
C GLU A 128 -11.78 0.58 -3.80
N THR A 129 -11.02 -0.39 -3.31
CA THR A 129 -9.61 -0.58 -3.64
C THR A 129 -9.46 -1.99 -4.17
N ALA A 130 -8.83 -2.15 -5.32
CA ALA A 130 -8.52 -3.44 -5.91
C ALA A 130 -7.02 -3.51 -6.21
N GLU A 131 -6.40 -4.60 -5.82
CA GLU A 131 -4.99 -4.88 -6.03
C GLU A 131 -4.85 -6.24 -6.71
N ILE A 132 -3.97 -6.35 -7.69
CA ILE A 132 -3.68 -7.60 -8.37
C ILE A 132 -2.16 -7.76 -8.41
N THR A 133 -1.69 -8.77 -7.70
CA THR A 133 -0.29 -9.18 -7.69
C THR A 133 -0.14 -10.44 -8.53
N ALA A 134 0.57 -10.33 -9.66
CA ALA A 134 0.80 -11.42 -10.60
C ALA A 134 2.31 -11.67 -10.79
N GLY A 135 2.86 -12.58 -10.00
CA GLY A 135 4.27 -12.99 -10.05
C GLY A 135 5.25 -11.84 -9.73
N ARG A 136 5.60 -11.05 -10.75
CA ARG A 136 6.55 -9.91 -10.65
C ARG A 136 5.88 -8.55 -10.81
N SER A 137 4.60 -8.52 -11.17
CA SER A 137 3.88 -7.29 -11.47
C SER A 137 2.82 -7.04 -10.42
N ASP A 138 2.63 -5.78 -10.07
CA ASP A 138 1.58 -5.33 -9.17
C ASP A 138 0.75 -4.22 -9.83
N LEU A 139 -0.58 -4.31 -9.68
CA LEU A 139 -1.52 -3.31 -10.15
C LEU A 139 -2.45 -2.92 -9.00
N HIS A 140 -2.45 -1.65 -8.64
CA HIS A 140 -3.32 -1.07 -7.63
C HIS A 140 -4.29 -0.07 -8.25
N VAL A 141 -5.58 -0.19 -7.93
CA VAL A 141 -6.65 0.70 -8.39
C VAL A 141 -7.51 1.09 -7.19
N GLN A 142 -7.76 2.39 -7.03
CA GLN A 142 -8.60 2.92 -5.96
C GLN A 142 -9.64 3.88 -6.56
N LEU A 143 -10.90 3.70 -6.16
CA LEU A 143 -12.05 4.49 -6.57
C LEU A 143 -12.81 4.94 -5.32
N GLY A 144 -13.29 6.18 -5.28
CA GLY A 144 -14.02 6.67 -4.12
C GLY A 144 -15.05 7.74 -4.45
N ALA A 145 -16.13 7.78 -3.66
CA ALA A 145 -17.20 8.76 -3.73
C ALA A 145 -17.50 9.33 -2.34
N ILE A 146 -17.75 10.64 -2.28
CA ILE A 146 -18.03 11.37 -1.03
C ILE A 146 -19.37 12.09 -1.20
N VAL A 147 -20.25 11.95 -0.22
CA VAL A 147 -21.58 12.56 -0.20
C VAL A 147 -21.71 13.51 0.99
N GLY A 148 -22.19 14.72 0.72
CA GLY A 148 -22.56 15.69 1.76
C GLY A 148 -21.48 16.70 2.14
N GLN A 149 -20.87 17.35 1.15
CA GLN A 149 -20.12 18.59 1.34
C GLN A 149 -21.11 19.77 1.40
N LYS A 150 -21.48 20.20 2.60
CA LYS A 150 -22.12 21.50 2.86
C LYS A 150 -21.60 22.06 4.17
#